data_AF-X1DFH1-F1
#
_entry.id   AF-X1DFH1-F1
#
_cell.length_a   1.000
_cell.length_b   1.000
_cell.length_c   1.000
_cell.angle_alpha   90.00
_cell.angle_beta   90.00
_cell.angle_gamma   90.00
#
_symmetry.space_group_name_H-M   'P 1'
#
loop_
_entity.id
_entity.type
_entity.pdbx_description
1 polymer ?
#
loop_
_entity_poly.entity_id
_entity_poly.type
_entity_poly.pdbx_seq_one_letter_code
_entity_poly.pdbx_strand_id
1 'polypeptide(L)'
;MTKTGFKRLAIFSLIILVLIPVVSLKIEFSSPIANYKNQLNTLKTANNVPKIDLSQLPEIDFETLNATWYDQKIEMLIIINDTSFLDAVTPLMEWKNEKGVKTIILSNYSDYEGRDKAEQIRNMIKEYYEKENIQWVLLAGDAEDNLIPIRQVYNPDVTLVSGQSEYSNWDDYYKPTDFYYADLTGSWDDNGNSRWGESSEYTGNIDEISWIPEV
;
A
#
# COMPACT_ATOMS: atom_id res chain seq x y z
N MET A 1 11.39 -32.07 -56.13
CA MET A 1 11.77 -31.58 -54.79
C MET A 1 12.04 -32.79 -53.90
N THR A 2 13.29 -33.26 -53.86
CA THR A 2 13.65 -34.54 -53.23
C THR A 2 13.96 -34.35 -51.75
N LYS A 3 13.29 -35.13 -50.88
CA LYS A 3 13.43 -35.17 -49.40
C LYS A 3 14.87 -35.36 -48.89
N THR A 4 15.82 -35.66 -49.77
CA THR A 4 17.25 -35.83 -49.48
C THR A 4 18.03 -34.51 -49.41
N GLY A 5 17.55 -33.43 -50.04
CA GLY A 5 18.23 -32.12 -50.02
C GLY A 5 18.11 -31.39 -48.68
N PHE A 6 16.92 -31.45 -48.06
CA PHE A 6 16.66 -30.77 -46.79
C PHE A 6 17.42 -31.38 -45.61
N LYS A 7 17.59 -32.71 -45.57
CA LYS A 7 18.39 -33.38 -44.52
C LYS A 7 19.87 -33.05 -44.61
N ARG A 8 20.43 -32.86 -45.82
CA ARG A 8 21.83 -32.45 -46.00
C ARG A 8 22.06 -30.99 -45.60
N LEU A 9 21.11 -30.08 -45.89
CA LEU A 9 21.19 -28.70 -45.41
C LEU A 9 21.05 -28.59 -43.89
N ALA A 10 20.14 -29.35 -43.27
CA ALA A 10 19.97 -29.34 -41.82
C ALA A 10 21.21 -29.89 -41.08
N ILE A 11 21.85 -30.94 -41.61
CA ILE A 11 23.08 -31.49 -41.03
C ILE A 11 24.27 -30.54 -41.22
N PHE A 12 24.39 -29.86 -42.37
CA PHE A 12 25.40 -28.81 -42.54
C PHE A 12 25.18 -27.61 -41.59
N SER A 13 23.92 -27.25 -41.32
CA SER A 13 23.58 -26.19 -40.36
C SER A 13 23.79 -26.59 -38.90
N LEU A 14 23.75 -27.88 -38.55
CA LEU A 14 24.04 -28.34 -37.20
C LEU A 14 25.56 -28.44 -36.96
N ILE A 15 26.32 -28.85 -37.98
CA ILE A 15 27.79 -28.95 -37.93
C ILE A 15 28.44 -27.56 -37.85
N ILE A 16 27.88 -26.55 -38.53
CA ILE A 16 28.39 -25.16 -38.44
C ILE A 16 28.17 -24.56 -37.05
N LEU A 17 27.12 -24.98 -36.33
CA LEU A 17 26.81 -24.51 -34.97
C LEU A 17 27.65 -25.19 -33.88
N VAL A 18 28.21 -26.39 -34.16
CA VAL A 18 29.04 -27.16 -33.22
C VAL A 18 30.55 -26.91 -33.43
N LEU A 19 30.97 -26.47 -34.63
CA LEU A 19 32.38 -26.24 -34.98
C LEU A 19 32.81 -24.77 -34.95
N ILE A 20 31.91 -23.81 -34.72
CA ILE A 20 32.36 -22.48 -34.29
C ILE A 20 32.78 -22.66 -32.84
N PRO A 21 34.08 -22.68 -32.48
CA PRO A 21 34.44 -22.52 -31.08
C PRO A 21 33.75 -21.25 -30.66
N VAL A 22 33.00 -21.28 -29.55
CA VAL A 22 32.45 -20.08 -28.91
C VAL A 22 33.62 -19.11 -28.82
N VAL A 23 33.74 -18.24 -29.81
CA VAL A 23 34.69 -17.14 -29.82
C VAL A 23 34.17 -16.40 -28.63
N SER A 24 34.89 -16.53 -27.53
CA SER A 24 34.59 -15.81 -26.31
C SER A 24 34.58 -14.37 -26.77
N LEU A 25 33.39 -13.81 -26.94
CA LEU A 25 33.22 -12.43 -27.31
C LEU A 25 33.61 -11.68 -26.04
N LYS A 26 34.92 -11.52 -25.85
CA LYS A 26 35.45 -10.55 -24.92
C LYS A 26 35.07 -9.23 -25.52
N ILE A 27 33.93 -8.71 -25.08
CA ILE A 27 33.65 -7.29 -25.19
C ILE A 27 34.68 -6.65 -24.27
N GLU A 28 35.88 -6.39 -24.81
CA GLU A 28 36.77 -5.43 -24.23
C GLU A 28 36.08 -4.09 -24.40
N PHE A 29 35.36 -3.68 -23.36
CA PHE A 29 35.17 -2.26 -23.14
C PHE A 29 36.59 -1.68 -23.05
N SER A 30 37.08 -1.09 -24.13
CA SER A 30 38.18 -0.14 -24.03
C SER A 30 37.61 1.02 -23.23
N SER A 31 37.65 0.88 -21.92
CA SER A 31 37.46 2.00 -21.04
C SER A 31 38.43 3.07 -21.55
N PRO A 32 38.00 4.32 -21.78
CA PRO A 32 38.94 5.38 -22.17
C PRO A 32 39.90 5.73 -21.02
N ILE A 33 40.04 4.87 -19.99
CA ILE A 33 40.84 5.08 -18.80
C ILE A 33 42.32 5.26 -19.16
N ALA A 34 42.81 4.71 -20.29
CA ALA A 34 44.18 4.94 -20.72
C ALA A 34 44.46 6.40 -21.15
N ASN A 35 43.47 7.09 -21.77
CA ASN A 35 43.60 8.52 -22.09
C ASN A 35 43.26 9.43 -20.89
N TYR A 36 42.42 8.97 -19.96
CA TYR A 36 42.22 9.70 -18.70
C TYR A 36 43.44 9.62 -17.76
N LYS A 37 44.20 8.52 -17.73
CA LYS A 37 45.45 8.44 -16.93
C LYS A 37 46.52 9.42 -17.43
N ASN A 38 46.65 9.60 -18.74
CA ASN A 38 47.59 10.58 -19.29
C ASN A 38 47.13 12.02 -19.04
N GLN A 39 45.81 12.29 -18.98
CA GLN A 39 45.29 13.58 -18.53
C GLN A 39 45.42 13.79 -17.01
N LEU A 40 45.23 12.75 -16.19
CA LEU A 40 45.44 12.78 -14.73
C LEU A 40 46.90 13.09 -14.36
N ASN A 41 47.86 12.61 -15.16
CA ASN A 41 49.28 12.96 -14.97
C ASN A 41 49.59 14.42 -15.33
N THR A 42 48.70 15.10 -16.05
CA THR A 42 48.76 16.56 -16.29
C THR A 42 47.81 17.37 -15.39
N LEU A 43 46.89 16.72 -14.68
CA LEU A 43 46.11 17.34 -13.62
C LEU A 43 47.03 17.45 -12.40
N LYS A 44 47.69 18.60 -12.27
CA LYS A 44 48.12 19.03 -10.94
C LYS A 44 46.86 19.00 -10.07
N THR A 45 46.83 18.17 -9.03
CA THR A 45 45.89 18.41 -7.94
C THR A 45 46.13 19.84 -7.51
N ALA A 46 45.13 20.71 -7.73
CA ALA A 46 45.11 21.97 -7.02
C ALA A 46 45.02 21.57 -5.55
N ASN A 47 46.16 21.60 -4.85
CA ASN A 47 46.22 21.32 -3.41
C ASN A 47 45.36 22.31 -2.60
N ASN A 48 44.80 23.33 -3.27
CA ASN A 48 43.71 24.16 -2.81
C ASN A 48 42.44 23.80 -3.59
N VAL A 49 41.71 22.76 -3.15
CA VAL A 49 40.26 22.78 -3.34
C VAL A 49 39.80 23.95 -2.46
N PRO A 50 39.23 25.05 -3.01
CA PRO A 50 38.66 26.08 -2.18
C PRO A 50 37.67 25.39 -1.27
N LYS A 51 37.85 25.50 0.05
CA LYS A 51 36.88 25.00 1.01
C LYS A 51 35.57 25.70 0.63
N ILE A 52 34.65 24.96 0.03
CA ILE A 52 33.37 25.52 -0.41
C ILE A 52 32.70 25.99 0.87
N ASP A 53 32.57 27.29 0.99
CA ASP A 53 31.90 27.90 2.12
C ASP A 53 30.39 27.70 1.91
N LEU A 54 29.89 26.59 2.46
CA LEU A 54 28.47 26.23 2.39
C LEU A 54 27.59 27.27 3.10
N SER A 55 28.14 28.18 3.91
CA SER A 55 27.39 29.28 4.52
C SER A 55 26.98 30.37 3.52
N GLN A 56 27.57 30.37 2.31
CA GLN A 56 27.20 31.28 1.22
C GLN A 56 26.07 30.72 0.34
N LEU A 57 25.68 29.46 0.54
CA LEU A 57 24.54 28.89 -0.17
C LEU A 57 23.26 29.44 0.46
N PRO A 58 22.29 29.89 -0.35
CA PRO A 58 20.98 30.25 0.19
C PRO A 58 20.38 29.01 0.86
N GLU A 59 19.82 29.21 2.05
CA GLU A 59 19.03 28.18 2.70
C GLU A 59 17.83 27.84 1.81
N ILE A 60 17.66 26.55 1.52
CA ILE A 60 16.53 26.08 0.72
C ILE A 60 15.35 25.94 1.65
N ASP A 61 14.35 26.78 1.44
CA ASP A 61 13.06 26.67 2.11
C ASP A 61 12.22 25.57 1.45
N PHE A 62 12.46 24.34 1.88
CA PHE A 62 11.73 23.17 1.39
C PHE A 62 10.24 23.20 1.75
N GLU A 63 9.84 23.89 2.82
CA GLU A 63 8.43 24.02 3.19
C GLU A 63 7.69 24.88 2.17
N THR A 64 8.19 26.08 1.87
CA THR A 64 7.56 26.96 0.88
C THR A 64 7.62 26.36 -0.53
N LEU A 65 8.72 25.69 -0.88
CA LEU A 65 8.84 24.99 -2.17
C LEU A 65 7.81 23.85 -2.29
N ASN A 66 7.66 23.01 -1.26
CA ASN A 66 6.67 21.94 -1.28
C ASN A 66 5.26 22.53 -1.35
N ALA A 67 4.93 23.52 -0.53
CA ALA A 67 3.61 24.16 -0.57
C ALA A 67 3.27 24.81 -1.93
N THR A 68 4.28 25.29 -2.67
CA THR A 68 4.08 25.95 -3.97
C THR A 68 4.00 24.97 -5.14
N TRP A 69 4.77 23.88 -5.10
CA TRP A 69 4.94 22.97 -6.25
C TRP A 69 4.33 21.58 -6.04
N TYR A 70 3.96 21.22 -4.81
CA TYR A 70 3.49 19.89 -4.44
C TYR A 70 2.44 19.96 -3.32
N ASP A 71 1.15 19.98 -3.70
CA ASP A 71 0.08 19.71 -2.74
C ASP A 71 0.05 18.21 -2.45
N GLN A 72 0.79 17.80 -1.42
CA GLN A 72 0.82 16.41 -1.02
C GLN A 72 -0.59 16.01 -0.57
N LYS A 73 -1.20 15.03 -1.23
CA LYS A 73 -2.47 14.46 -0.79
C LYS A 73 -2.31 13.70 0.51
N ILE A 74 -3.38 13.63 1.29
CA ILE A 74 -3.40 12.79 2.50
C ILE A 74 -3.29 11.32 2.07
N GLU A 75 -2.39 10.58 2.69
CA GLU A 75 -2.14 9.17 2.38
C GLU A 75 -2.58 8.24 3.52
N MET A 76 -2.54 8.72 4.76
CA MET A 76 -2.88 7.92 5.94
C MET A 76 -3.82 8.66 6.90
N LEU A 77 -4.81 7.95 7.41
CA LEU A 77 -5.67 8.42 8.51
C LEU A 77 -5.33 7.68 9.80
N ILE A 78 -5.21 8.40 10.91
CA ILE A 78 -5.27 7.83 12.26
C ILE A 78 -6.62 8.20 12.85
N ILE A 79 -7.46 7.21 13.12
CA ILE A 79 -8.80 7.40 13.65
C ILE A 79 -8.78 7.07 15.13
N ILE A 80 -9.16 8.04 15.94
CA ILE A 80 -9.41 7.89 17.37
C ILE A 80 -10.86 8.25 17.65
N ASN A 81 -11.38 7.81 18.80
CA ASN A 81 -12.67 8.29 19.31
C ASN A 81 -12.51 9.03 20.64
N ASP A 82 -11.51 8.63 21.44
CA ASP A 82 -11.15 9.33 22.67
C ASP A 82 -9.96 10.26 22.43
N THR A 83 -10.18 11.56 22.59
CA THR A 83 -9.14 12.59 22.51
C THR A 83 -8.02 12.41 23.54
N SER A 84 -8.22 11.61 24.59
CA SER A 84 -7.15 11.25 25.53
C SER A 84 -5.97 10.51 24.86
N PHE A 85 -6.17 9.93 23.67
CA PHE A 85 -5.13 9.27 22.90
C PHE A 85 -4.31 10.21 22.02
N LEU A 86 -4.67 11.50 21.88
CA LEU A 86 -3.99 12.45 21.00
C LEU A 86 -2.48 12.52 21.27
N ASP A 87 -2.08 12.65 22.53
CA ASP A 87 -0.67 12.72 22.92
C ASP A 87 0.10 11.43 22.57
N ALA A 88 -0.58 10.28 22.58
CA ALA A 88 0.02 8.99 22.26
C ALA A 88 0.20 8.79 20.75
N VAL A 89 -0.75 9.27 19.93
CA VAL A 89 -0.72 9.07 18.46
C VAL A 89 0.00 10.18 17.70
N THR A 90 0.11 11.39 18.27
CA THR A 90 0.76 12.54 17.63
C THR A 90 2.20 12.25 17.19
N PRO A 91 3.07 11.63 18.02
CA PRO A 91 4.44 11.31 17.60
C PRO A 91 4.51 10.37 16.40
N LEU A 92 3.55 9.45 16.25
CA LEU A 92 3.47 8.55 15.09
C LEU A 92 3.07 9.32 13.83
N MET A 93 2.07 10.20 13.91
CA MET A 93 1.65 11.06 12.81
C MET A 93 2.80 11.95 12.33
N GLU A 94 3.50 12.61 13.25
CA GLU A 94 4.67 13.45 12.95
C GLU A 94 5.77 12.65 12.27
N TRP A 95 6.11 11.48 12.82
CA TRP A 95 7.13 10.61 12.24
C TRP A 95 6.75 10.12 10.83
N LYS A 96 5.48 9.78 10.58
CA LYS A 96 5.01 9.40 9.24
C LYS A 96 5.12 10.56 8.26
N ASN A 97 4.74 11.76 8.68
CA ASN A 97 4.90 12.98 7.89
C ASN A 97 6.37 13.24 7.53
N GLU A 98 7.31 13.07 8.47
CA GLU A 98 8.75 13.17 8.19
C GLU A 98 9.26 12.14 7.17
N LYS A 99 8.60 10.98 7.05
CA LYS A 99 8.93 9.95 6.05
C LYS A 99 8.20 10.15 4.72
N GLY A 100 7.45 11.24 4.58
CA GLY A 100 6.73 11.56 3.35
C GLY A 100 5.40 10.83 3.20
N VAL A 101 4.84 10.25 4.28
CA VAL A 101 3.48 9.70 4.28
C VAL A 101 2.57 10.72 4.98
N LYS A 102 1.85 11.53 4.20
CA LYS A 102 1.01 12.60 4.76
C LYS A 102 -0.12 11.98 5.59
N THR A 103 -0.01 12.16 6.89
CA THR A 103 -0.85 11.52 7.90
C THR A 103 -1.58 12.58 8.71
N ILE A 104 -2.88 12.35 8.95
CA ILE A 104 -3.69 13.20 9.83
C ILE A 104 -4.37 12.36 10.91
N ILE A 105 -4.76 13.01 11.99
CA ILE A 105 -5.54 12.40 13.08
C ILE A 105 -6.97 12.92 13.00
N LEU A 106 -7.93 12.00 13.06
CA LEU A 106 -9.37 12.29 13.05
C LEU A 106 -9.99 11.72 14.32
N SER A 107 -10.68 12.58 15.08
CA SER A 107 -11.34 12.21 16.34
C SER A 107 -12.86 12.39 16.32
N ASN A 108 -13.40 12.95 15.24
CA ASN A 108 -14.82 13.23 15.10
C ASN A 108 -15.29 12.82 13.72
N TYR A 109 -16.31 11.97 13.69
CA TYR A 109 -16.98 11.46 12.50
C TYR A 109 -18.50 11.71 12.56
N SER A 110 -18.98 12.51 13.52
CA SER A 110 -20.41 12.77 13.72
C SER A 110 -21.08 13.57 12.59
N ASP A 111 -20.28 14.28 11.79
CA ASP A 111 -20.77 15.04 10.63
C ASP A 111 -21.03 14.15 9.39
N TYR A 112 -20.58 12.89 9.42
CA TYR A 112 -20.82 11.95 8.34
C TYR A 112 -22.15 11.22 8.54
N GLU A 113 -22.89 11.03 7.46
CA GLU A 113 -24.12 10.25 7.47
C GLU A 113 -23.83 8.76 7.72
N GLY A 114 -24.77 8.05 8.35
CA GLY A 114 -24.66 6.63 8.64
C GLY A 114 -25.74 6.19 9.63
N ARG A 115 -26.11 4.90 9.62
CA ARG A 115 -27.09 4.30 10.54
C ARG A 115 -26.53 4.18 11.96
N ASP A 116 -25.21 4.02 12.07
CA ASP A 116 -24.47 3.85 13.32
C ASP A 116 -23.06 4.46 13.20
N LYS A 117 -22.33 4.54 14.32
CA LYS A 117 -20.98 5.12 14.38
C LYS A 117 -19.98 4.44 13.44
N ALA A 118 -20.09 3.11 13.26
CA ALA A 118 -19.18 2.39 12.38
C ALA A 118 -19.42 2.78 10.91
N GLU A 119 -20.66 2.93 10.49
CA GLU A 119 -20.98 3.43 9.15
C GLU A 119 -20.55 4.89 8.95
N GLN A 120 -20.67 5.73 9.98
CA GLN A 120 -20.15 7.10 9.93
C GLN A 120 -18.62 7.13 9.72
N ILE A 121 -17.87 6.31 10.46
CA ILE A 121 -16.41 6.16 10.28
C ILE A 121 -16.11 5.64 8.88
N ARG A 122 -16.81 4.61 8.40
CA ARG A 122 -16.61 4.06 7.05
C ARG A 122 -16.87 5.11 5.98
N ASN A 123 -17.95 5.89 6.10
CA ASN A 123 -18.29 6.95 5.15
C ASN A 123 -17.29 8.11 5.18
N MET A 124 -16.73 8.44 6.36
CA MET A 124 -15.59 9.34 6.46
C MET A 124 -14.39 8.81 5.67
N ILE A 125 -14.02 7.53 5.84
CA ILE A 125 -12.92 6.91 5.11
C ILE A 125 -13.18 6.95 3.59
N LYS A 126 -14.42 6.67 3.14
CA LYS A 126 -14.82 6.79 1.72
C LYS A 126 -14.57 8.19 1.18
N GLU A 127 -14.98 9.22 1.92
CA GLU A 127 -14.78 10.61 1.49
C GLU A 127 -13.30 10.95 1.31
N TYR A 128 -12.44 10.54 2.26
CA TYR A 128 -10.99 10.73 2.13
C TYR A 128 -10.39 9.89 1.00
N TYR A 129 -10.87 8.67 0.78
CA TYR A 129 -10.46 7.84 -0.34
C TYR A 129 -10.79 8.51 -1.68
N GLU A 130 -11.99 9.05 -1.84
CA GLU A 130 -12.42 9.72 -3.08
C GLU A 130 -11.67 11.03 -3.34
N LYS A 131 -11.43 11.85 -2.31
CA LYS A 131 -10.80 13.17 -2.45
C LYS A 131 -9.28 13.10 -2.48
N GLU A 132 -8.71 12.34 -1.55
CA GLU A 132 -7.28 12.30 -1.26
C GLU A 132 -6.60 11.02 -1.78
N ASN A 133 -7.37 9.98 -2.12
CA ASN A 133 -6.82 8.67 -2.52
C ASN A 133 -5.90 8.10 -1.42
N ILE A 134 -6.36 8.16 -0.17
CA ILE A 134 -5.68 7.56 0.98
C ILE A 134 -5.38 6.07 0.73
N GLN A 135 -4.33 5.57 1.34
CA GLN A 135 -3.84 4.19 1.19
C GLN A 135 -3.82 3.43 2.51
N TRP A 136 -3.93 4.13 3.64
CA TRP A 136 -3.78 3.52 4.96
C TRP A 136 -4.79 4.11 5.95
N VAL A 137 -5.38 3.25 6.75
CA VAL A 137 -6.16 3.63 7.93
C VAL A 137 -5.61 2.92 9.16
N LEU A 138 -5.36 3.68 10.22
CA LEU A 138 -5.04 3.17 11.54
C LEU A 138 -6.21 3.45 12.49
N LEU A 139 -6.84 2.38 12.96
CA LEU A 139 -7.83 2.44 14.04
C LEU A 139 -7.06 2.41 15.37
N ALA A 140 -7.03 3.53 16.07
CA ALA A 140 -6.29 3.70 17.32
C ALA A 140 -7.26 3.63 18.52
N GLY A 141 -7.55 2.41 18.95
CA GLY A 141 -8.39 2.12 20.11
C GLY A 141 -8.72 0.63 20.20
N ASP A 142 -9.55 0.27 21.17
CA ASP A 142 -10.09 -1.10 21.32
C ASP A 142 -11.52 -1.18 20.78
N ALA A 143 -12.03 -2.40 20.64
CA ALA A 143 -13.36 -2.75 20.14
C ALA A 143 -14.49 -2.50 21.18
N GLU A 144 -14.40 -1.39 21.91
CA GLU A 144 -15.45 -0.94 22.84
C GLU A 144 -16.32 0.15 22.19
N ASP A 145 -17.61 0.19 22.53
CA ASP A 145 -18.58 1.15 21.94
C ASP A 145 -18.25 2.64 22.16
N ASN A 146 -17.47 2.93 23.21
CA ASN A 146 -16.93 4.25 23.55
C ASN A 146 -15.56 4.53 22.91
N LEU A 147 -14.92 3.54 22.28
CA LEU A 147 -13.67 3.66 21.53
C LEU A 147 -13.95 3.47 20.04
N ILE A 148 -13.32 2.49 19.36
CA ILE A 148 -13.58 2.25 17.94
C ILE A 148 -14.69 1.21 17.82
N PRO A 149 -15.89 1.58 17.30
CA PRO A 149 -16.98 0.63 17.17
C PRO A 149 -16.57 -0.48 16.20
N ILE A 150 -16.84 -1.73 16.56
CA ILE A 150 -16.54 -2.87 15.69
C ILE A 150 -17.77 -3.26 14.87
N ARG A 151 -17.58 -3.55 13.59
CA ARG A 151 -18.62 -4.20 12.78
C ARG A 151 -18.50 -5.71 12.97
N GLN A 152 -19.63 -6.39 13.12
CA GLN A 152 -19.66 -7.85 13.11
C GLN A 152 -20.23 -8.35 11.78
N VAL A 153 -19.56 -9.32 11.17
CA VAL A 153 -20.03 -10.03 9.98
C VAL A 153 -20.90 -11.21 10.39
N TYR A 154 -21.97 -11.49 9.65
CA TYR A 154 -22.79 -12.68 9.85
C TYR A 154 -22.10 -13.91 9.23
N ASN A 155 -21.56 -14.76 10.10
CA ASN A 155 -20.90 -16.01 9.76
C ASN A 155 -21.26 -17.11 10.80
N PRO A 156 -22.27 -17.95 10.51
CA PRO A 156 -22.71 -19.03 11.39
C PRO A 156 -21.95 -20.36 11.15
N ASP A 157 -20.66 -20.29 10.81
CA ASP A 157 -19.80 -21.44 10.46
C ASP A 157 -19.84 -22.58 11.48
N VAL A 158 -19.77 -22.26 12.78
CA VAL A 158 -19.79 -23.27 13.85
C VAL A 158 -21.13 -23.99 13.97
N THR A 159 -22.24 -23.40 13.52
CA THR A 159 -23.56 -24.05 13.55
C THR A 159 -23.74 -25.08 12.43
N LEU A 160 -22.96 -24.96 11.36
CA LEU A 160 -23.03 -25.85 10.20
C LEU A 160 -22.26 -27.16 10.42
N VAL A 161 -21.33 -27.20 11.37
CA VAL A 161 -20.57 -28.40 11.74
C VAL A 161 -21.09 -28.94 13.08
N SER A 162 -21.78 -30.09 13.04
CA SER A 162 -22.42 -30.68 14.21
C SER A 162 -21.47 -30.84 15.41
N GLY A 163 -21.83 -30.27 16.56
CA GLY A 163 -21.08 -30.43 17.81
C GLY A 163 -19.93 -29.43 18.00
N GLN A 164 -19.82 -28.43 17.13
CA GLN A 164 -18.97 -27.26 17.36
C GLN A 164 -19.86 -26.08 17.78
N SER A 165 -19.43 -25.38 18.82
CA SER A 165 -19.89 -24.06 19.21
C SER A 165 -18.63 -23.29 19.55
N GLU A 166 -18.67 -21.97 19.41
CA GLU A 166 -17.54 -21.18 19.86
C GLU A 166 -17.25 -21.44 21.34
N TYR A 167 -15.99 -21.27 21.74
CA TYR A 167 -15.60 -21.43 23.14
C TYR A 167 -16.47 -20.54 24.04
N SER A 168 -17.16 -21.14 25.01
CA SER A 168 -17.80 -20.53 26.19
C SER A 168 -18.29 -19.08 26.04
N ASN A 169 -19.60 -18.91 25.79
CA ASN A 169 -20.36 -17.64 25.84
C ASN A 169 -20.12 -16.65 24.69
N TRP A 170 -19.50 -17.06 23.60
CA TRP A 170 -19.33 -16.23 22.40
C TRP A 170 -20.46 -16.43 21.39
N ASP A 171 -20.57 -15.51 20.43
CA ASP A 171 -21.63 -15.49 19.43
C ASP A 171 -21.34 -16.47 18.28
N ASP A 172 -22.14 -17.53 18.19
CA ASP A 172 -22.01 -18.54 17.13
C ASP A 172 -22.32 -17.99 15.72
N TYR A 173 -22.95 -16.82 15.59
CA TYR A 173 -23.42 -16.22 14.33
C TYR A 173 -22.61 -15.00 13.89
N TYR A 174 -22.08 -14.19 14.81
CA TYR A 174 -21.49 -12.89 14.49
C TYR A 174 -20.00 -12.82 14.86
N LYS A 175 -19.17 -12.44 13.89
CA LYS A 175 -17.71 -12.37 14.07
C LYS A 175 -17.21 -10.92 13.91
N PRO A 176 -16.44 -10.38 14.87
CA PRO A 176 -15.89 -9.04 14.77
C PRO A 176 -14.93 -8.90 13.58
N THR A 177 -14.95 -7.76 12.89
CA THR A 177 -14.02 -7.49 11.77
C THR A 177 -13.74 -6.00 11.59
N ASP A 178 -12.48 -5.67 11.33
CA ASP A 178 -12.06 -4.35 10.86
C ASP A 178 -12.14 -4.24 9.33
N PHE A 179 -12.36 -5.35 8.62
CA PHE A 179 -12.44 -5.37 7.15
C PHE A 179 -13.58 -4.47 6.62
N TYR A 180 -14.59 -4.21 7.45
CA TYR A 180 -15.65 -3.23 7.17
C TYR A 180 -15.12 -1.82 6.86
N TYR A 181 -14.01 -1.44 7.49
CA TYR A 181 -13.38 -0.14 7.28
C TYR A 181 -12.43 -0.13 6.07
N ALA A 182 -12.04 -1.31 5.59
CA ALA A 182 -11.12 -1.47 4.47
C ALA A 182 -11.85 -1.65 3.13
N ASP A 183 -12.95 -2.41 3.10
CA ASP A 183 -13.83 -2.50 1.94
C ASP A 183 -14.78 -1.29 1.95
N LEU A 184 -14.63 -0.42 0.98
CA LEU A 184 -15.37 0.82 0.78
C LEU A 184 -16.51 0.65 -0.24
N THR A 185 -16.66 -0.54 -0.83
CA THR A 185 -17.69 -0.86 -1.81
C THR A 185 -18.95 -1.47 -1.19
N GLY A 186 -20.11 -1.30 -1.84
CA GLY A 186 -21.38 -1.83 -1.34
C GLY A 186 -21.83 -1.27 0.02
N SER A 187 -23.00 -1.71 0.48
CA SER A 187 -23.53 -1.30 1.81
C SER A 187 -23.20 -2.30 2.92
N TRP A 188 -22.75 -3.51 2.56
CA TRP A 188 -22.64 -4.70 3.43
C TRP A 188 -23.98 -5.21 3.98
N ASP A 189 -25.12 -4.58 3.67
CA ASP A 189 -26.47 -4.94 4.13
C ASP A 189 -27.48 -4.41 3.10
N ASP A 190 -27.30 -4.84 1.84
CA ASP A 190 -28.09 -4.43 0.68
C ASP A 190 -29.53 -4.91 0.81
N ASN A 191 -29.78 -6.01 1.53
CA ASN A 191 -31.13 -6.50 1.83
C ASN A 191 -31.82 -5.76 3.01
N GLY A 192 -31.07 -4.98 3.79
CA GLY A 192 -31.57 -4.14 4.89
C GLY A 192 -32.06 -4.91 6.13
N ASN A 193 -31.56 -6.13 6.36
CA ASN A 193 -31.93 -6.97 7.50
C ASN A 193 -31.00 -6.77 8.72
N SER A 194 -30.01 -5.87 8.63
CA SER A 194 -28.99 -5.60 9.66
C SER A 194 -28.07 -6.80 9.94
N ARG A 195 -27.85 -7.66 8.95
CA ARG A 195 -26.82 -8.71 8.97
C ARG A 195 -25.78 -8.34 7.95
N TRP A 196 -24.60 -8.00 8.44
CA TRP A 196 -23.58 -7.43 7.58
C TRP A 196 -22.71 -8.51 6.95
N GLY A 197 -22.38 -8.31 5.67
CA GLY A 197 -21.45 -9.13 4.90
C GLY A 197 -21.85 -10.61 4.83
N GLU A 198 -23.15 -10.89 4.71
CA GLU A 198 -23.64 -12.27 4.66
C GLU A 198 -23.07 -12.99 3.44
N SER A 199 -22.60 -14.22 3.65
CA SER A 199 -22.16 -15.05 2.53
C SER A 199 -23.29 -15.26 1.51
N SER A 200 -22.89 -15.33 0.26
CA SER A 200 -23.65 -15.73 -0.91
C SER A 200 -24.41 -17.04 -0.74
N GLU A 201 -23.93 -17.95 0.12
CA GLU A 201 -24.67 -19.16 0.50
C GLU A 201 -26.01 -18.84 1.20
N TYR A 202 -26.07 -17.75 1.96
CA TYR A 202 -27.26 -17.35 2.73
C TYR A 202 -28.16 -16.38 1.98
N THR A 203 -27.59 -15.48 1.17
CA THR A 203 -28.32 -14.37 0.55
C THR A 203 -28.35 -14.41 -0.98
N GLY A 204 -27.66 -15.35 -1.62
CA GLY A 204 -27.61 -15.43 -3.08
C GLY A 204 -26.80 -14.31 -3.73
N ASN A 205 -25.74 -13.82 -3.04
CA ASN A 205 -24.85 -12.71 -3.41
C ASN A 205 -25.47 -11.30 -3.23
N ILE A 206 -26.53 -11.15 -2.43
CA ILE A 206 -27.08 -9.82 -2.17
C ILE A 206 -26.13 -9.03 -1.25
N ASP A 207 -25.59 -9.67 -0.21
CA ASP A 207 -24.76 -9.00 0.81
C ASP A 207 -23.32 -9.53 0.86
N GLU A 208 -22.92 -10.35 -0.12
CA GLU A 208 -21.56 -10.87 -0.21
C GLU A 208 -20.60 -9.72 -0.51
N ILE A 209 -19.55 -9.60 0.31
CA ILE A 209 -18.56 -8.54 0.20
C ILE A 209 -17.55 -8.80 -0.91
N SER A 210 -16.85 -7.76 -1.37
CA SER A 210 -15.92 -7.87 -2.50
C SER A 210 -14.65 -8.67 -2.18
N TRP A 211 -14.31 -8.78 -0.89
CA TRP A 211 -13.03 -9.30 -0.37
C TRP A 211 -11.78 -8.57 -0.88
N ILE A 212 -11.96 -7.36 -1.41
CA ILE A 212 -10.88 -6.50 -1.88
C ILE A 212 -10.90 -5.24 -1.02
N PRO A 213 -9.88 -4.98 -0.18
CA PRO A 213 -9.79 -3.74 0.54
C PRO A 213 -9.33 -2.60 -0.38
N GLU A 214 -9.93 -1.43 -0.23
CA GLU A 214 -9.49 -0.20 -0.90
C GLU A 214 -8.39 0.54 -0.13
N VAL A 215 -8.28 0.33 1.19
CA VAL A 215 -7.34 0.98 2.13
C VAL A 215 -6.73 0.03 3.15
#